data_AF-A0AAE0GW04-F1
#
_entry.id   AF-A0AAE0GW04-F1
#
_cell.length_a   1.000
_cell.length_b   1.000
_cell.length_c   1.000
_cell.angle_alpha   90.00
_cell.angle_beta   90.00
_cell.angle_gamma   90.00
#
_symmetry.space_group_name_H-M   'P 1'
#
loop_
_entity.id
_entity.type
_entity.pdbx_description
1 polymer ?
#
loop_
_entity_poly.entity_id
_entity_poly.type
_entity_poly.pdbx_seq_one_letter_code
_entity_poly.pdbx_strand_id
1 'polypeptide(L)'
;MDRWEVREWRACGVQLHPVLVKVKPMQKYDMVPLLVVFYVSNHEETGRRRVFRALSINGGKTWTHPLATTLPNFRTPLAATTLESGAIAIVFTNNAGVTYSGTGTTHGRAPLPILSVALSYDGGEHWPYVRDLEEHFAEGMEYTEPSIISSVAGSRMHITYRTTLFDRQHLQNKRTYIRFASVTEEWVQGTWAGNVATRGLFKGDTRIGVAQKH
;
A
#
# COMPACT_ATOMS: atom_id res chain seq x y z
N MET A 1 27.44 -24.90 3.43
CA MET A 1 27.54 -23.89 2.36
C MET A 1 26.14 -23.38 2.11
N ASP A 2 25.88 -22.12 2.44
CA ASP A 2 24.63 -21.46 2.07
C ASP A 2 24.60 -21.34 0.54
N ARG A 3 23.75 -22.15 -0.10
CA ARG A 3 23.50 -22.04 -1.55
C ARG A 3 22.51 -20.90 -1.77
N TRP A 4 22.90 -19.95 -2.60
CA TRP A 4 22.00 -18.97 -3.17
C TRP A 4 20.95 -19.70 -4.02
N GLU A 5 19.66 -19.43 -3.79
CA GLU A 5 18.55 -20.04 -4.50
C GLU A 5 17.68 -18.94 -5.14
N VAL A 6 17.48 -19.03 -6.47
CA VAL A 6 16.57 -18.16 -7.22
C VAL A 6 15.34 -18.98 -7.60
N ARG A 7 14.14 -18.49 -7.28
CA ARG A 7 12.87 -19.13 -7.63
C ARG A 7 11.99 -18.18 -8.41
N GLU A 8 11.53 -18.61 -9.58
CA GLU A 8 10.60 -17.88 -10.43
C GLU A 8 9.18 -18.40 -10.22
N TRP A 9 8.21 -17.50 -10.11
CA TRP A 9 6.79 -17.86 -10.03
C TRP A 9 6.05 -17.40 -11.28
N ARG A 10 5.70 -18.35 -12.13
CA ARG A 10 4.85 -18.13 -13.32
C ARG A 10 3.37 -18.18 -12.96
N ALA A 11 2.95 -17.30 -12.06
CA ALA A 11 1.54 -17.11 -11.74
C ALA A 11 1.11 -15.71 -12.16
N CYS A 12 0.25 -15.68 -13.19
CA CYS A 12 -0.51 -14.54 -13.72
C CYS A 12 0.26 -13.49 -14.53
N GLY A 13 -0.34 -13.09 -15.66
CA GLY A 13 0.18 -12.08 -16.56
C GLY A 13 0.43 -10.75 -15.85
N VAL A 14 1.66 -10.24 -16.02
CA VAL A 14 2.14 -8.93 -15.56
C VAL A 14 2.10 -8.77 -14.03
N GLN A 15 3.07 -9.42 -13.36
CA GLN A 15 3.50 -9.09 -12.00
C GLN A 15 4.29 -7.77 -12.03
N LEU A 16 3.90 -6.79 -11.22
CA LEU A 16 4.69 -5.57 -11.02
C LEU A 16 4.85 -5.29 -9.52
N HIS A 17 6.03 -4.82 -9.11
CA HIS A 17 6.34 -4.31 -7.77
C HIS A 17 6.05 -5.24 -6.57
N PRO A 18 6.74 -6.39 -6.45
CA PRO A 18 6.65 -7.21 -5.24
C PRO A 18 7.32 -6.49 -4.05
N VAL A 19 6.71 -6.62 -2.88
CA VAL A 19 7.27 -6.19 -1.60
C VAL A 19 7.16 -7.31 -0.58
N LEU A 20 8.28 -7.61 0.05
CA LEU A 20 8.42 -8.67 1.05
C LEU A 20 8.51 -8.04 2.44
N VAL A 21 7.69 -8.52 3.38
CA VAL A 21 7.76 -8.13 4.79
C VAL A 21 7.88 -9.36 5.69
N LYS A 22 8.60 -9.19 6.80
CA LYS A 22 8.76 -10.23 7.82
C LYS A 22 7.82 -9.93 8.98
N VAL A 23 6.76 -10.72 9.15
CA VAL A 23 5.82 -10.52 10.25
C VAL A 23 6.24 -11.28 11.50
N LYS A 24 5.98 -10.67 12.66
CA LYS A 24 6.19 -11.34 13.96
C LYS A 24 5.11 -12.41 14.15
N PRO A 25 5.41 -13.50 14.89
CA PRO A 25 4.39 -14.47 15.26
C PRO A 25 3.20 -13.82 15.98
N MET A 26 2.00 -13.89 15.38
CA MET A 26 0.73 -13.59 16.03
C MET A 26 0.33 -14.75 16.94
N GLN A 27 0.07 -14.47 18.22
CA GLN A 27 -0.15 -15.44 19.32
C GLN A 27 -1.25 -16.49 19.10
N LYS A 28 -2.11 -16.37 18.07
CA LYS A 28 -3.38 -17.12 18.04
C LYS A 28 -3.28 -18.59 17.59
N TYR A 29 -2.18 -19.03 16.97
CA TYR A 29 -2.09 -20.40 16.41
C TYR A 29 -0.71 -21.08 16.46
N ASP A 30 0.30 -20.52 17.14
CA ASP A 30 1.71 -20.98 17.13
C ASP A 30 2.36 -21.20 15.74
N MET A 31 1.60 -20.96 14.67
CA MET A 31 1.95 -21.06 13.27
C MET A 31 1.63 -19.72 12.64
N VAL A 32 2.67 -18.97 12.32
CA VAL A 32 2.53 -17.62 11.78
C VAL A 32 3.45 -17.52 10.58
N PRO A 33 2.97 -16.99 9.44
CA PRO A 33 3.86 -16.72 8.32
C PRO A 33 5.06 -15.93 8.81
N LEU A 34 6.26 -16.39 8.50
CA LEU A 34 7.46 -15.59 8.76
C LEU A 34 7.53 -14.47 7.74
N LEU A 35 7.05 -14.72 6.53
CA LEU A 35 7.13 -13.83 5.39
C LEU A 35 5.76 -13.65 4.74
N VAL A 36 5.44 -12.40 4.40
CA VAL A 36 4.30 -12.05 3.56
C VAL A 36 4.84 -11.29 2.36
N VAL A 37 4.47 -11.71 1.16
CA VAL A 37 4.73 -10.94 -0.06
C VAL A 37 3.44 -10.27 -0.50
N PHE A 38 3.52 -8.98 -0.79
CA PHE A 38 2.49 -8.23 -1.48
C PHE A 38 2.96 -7.94 -2.89
N TYR A 39 2.06 -8.00 -3.86
CA TYR A 39 2.38 -7.62 -5.22
C TYR A 39 1.15 -7.15 -5.96
N VAL A 40 1.39 -6.42 -7.05
CA VAL A 40 0.35 -5.92 -7.93
C VAL A 40 0.17 -6.90 -9.09
N SER A 41 -1.08 -7.26 -9.37
CA SER A 41 -1.45 -8.04 -10.55
C SER A 41 -2.45 -7.29 -11.43
N ASN A 42 -2.31 -7.50 -12.74
CA ASN A 42 -3.22 -7.04 -13.78
C ASN A 42 -4.18 -8.14 -14.25
N HIS A 43 -4.48 -9.14 -13.42
CA HIS A 43 -5.28 -10.28 -13.84
C HIS A 43 -6.63 -9.88 -14.46
N GLU A 44 -6.72 -10.03 -15.78
CA GLU A 44 -7.86 -9.59 -16.59
C GLU A 44 -9.14 -10.33 -16.23
N GLU A 45 -9.06 -11.60 -15.80
CA GLU A 45 -10.25 -12.45 -15.53
C GLU A 45 -11.17 -11.91 -14.42
N THR A 46 -10.64 -11.10 -13.47
CA THR A 46 -11.47 -10.53 -12.40
C THR A 46 -12.01 -9.15 -12.71
N GLY A 47 -11.53 -8.50 -13.78
CA GLY A 47 -11.82 -7.10 -14.12
C GLY A 47 -11.39 -6.08 -13.05
N ARG A 48 -10.73 -6.51 -11.96
CA ARG A 48 -10.45 -5.67 -10.78
C ARG A 48 -8.96 -5.65 -10.46
N ARG A 49 -8.38 -4.45 -10.52
CA ARG A 49 -6.99 -4.21 -10.12
C ARG A 49 -6.89 -4.21 -8.59
N ARG A 50 -6.05 -5.10 -8.05
CA ARG A 50 -5.89 -5.32 -6.61
C ARG A 50 -4.43 -5.54 -6.23
N VAL A 51 -4.15 -5.35 -4.95
CA VAL A 51 -2.96 -5.91 -4.31
C VAL A 51 -3.27 -7.36 -3.95
N PHE A 52 -2.33 -8.26 -4.23
CA PHE A 52 -2.39 -9.66 -3.85
C PHE A 52 -1.40 -9.92 -2.73
N ARG A 53 -1.69 -10.92 -1.89
CA ARG A 53 -0.78 -11.42 -0.87
C ARG A 53 -0.53 -12.92 -1.01
N ALA A 54 0.68 -13.35 -0.68
CA ALA A 54 1.00 -14.76 -0.45
C ALA A 54 1.87 -14.91 0.80
N LEU A 55 1.77 -16.06 1.45
CA LEU A 55 2.35 -16.31 2.77
C LEU A 55 3.41 -17.41 2.71
N SER A 56 4.49 -17.27 3.48
CA SER A 56 5.45 -18.33 3.71
C SER A 56 5.74 -18.51 5.21
N ILE A 57 5.55 -19.74 5.69
CA ILE A 57 5.81 -20.16 7.07
C ILE A 57 7.19 -20.80 7.27
N ASN A 58 7.94 -21.01 6.19
CA ASN A 58 9.20 -21.77 6.19
C ASN A 58 10.35 -21.00 5.55
N GLY A 59 10.37 -19.68 5.74
CA GLY A 59 11.46 -18.81 5.28
C GLY A 59 11.55 -18.67 3.76
N GLY A 60 10.41 -18.76 3.06
CA GLY A 60 10.34 -18.60 1.61
C GLY A 60 10.50 -19.90 0.81
N LYS A 61 10.65 -21.05 1.47
CA LYS A 61 10.77 -22.37 0.79
C LYS A 61 9.46 -22.80 0.13
N THR A 62 8.31 -22.44 0.66
CA THR A 62 7.02 -22.62 -0.02
C THR A 62 6.13 -21.42 0.26
N TRP A 63 5.23 -21.15 -0.67
CA TRP A 63 4.28 -20.04 -0.60
C TRP A 63 2.86 -20.55 -0.80
N THR A 64 1.89 -19.89 -0.17
CA THR A 64 0.47 -20.15 -0.42
C THR A 64 0.07 -19.70 -1.83
N HIS A 65 -1.09 -20.17 -2.30
CA HIS A 65 -1.71 -19.54 -3.46
C HIS A 65 -1.99 -18.05 -3.15
N PRO A 66 -1.81 -17.15 -4.12
CA PRO A 66 -2.07 -15.73 -3.89
C PRO A 66 -3.55 -15.43 -3.68
N LEU A 67 -3.83 -14.56 -2.71
CA LEU A 67 -5.18 -14.10 -2.41
C LEU A 67 -5.26 -12.59 -2.62
N ALA A 68 -6.32 -12.14 -3.28
CA ALA A 68 -6.59 -10.71 -3.42
C ALA A 68 -6.87 -10.11 -2.04
N THR A 69 -6.28 -8.95 -1.76
CA THR A 69 -6.68 -8.11 -0.64
C THR A 69 -7.81 -7.17 -1.08
N THR A 70 -8.34 -6.42 -0.13
CA THR A 70 -9.30 -5.33 -0.39
C THR A 70 -8.64 -4.06 -0.92
N LEU A 71 -7.30 -3.93 -0.78
CA LEU A 71 -6.57 -2.75 -1.22
C LEU A 71 -6.70 -2.57 -2.74
N PRO A 72 -7.08 -1.36 -3.19
CA PRO A 72 -7.11 -1.06 -4.61
C PRO A 72 -5.69 -1.02 -5.16
N ASN A 73 -5.58 -1.15 -6.47
CA ASN A 73 -4.32 -0.94 -7.15
C ASN A 73 -4.55 -0.23 -8.49
N PHE A 74 -3.69 0.73 -8.81
CA PHE A 74 -3.75 1.53 -10.03
C PHE A 74 -2.55 1.30 -10.95
N ARG A 75 -1.91 0.12 -10.89
CA ARG A 75 -0.63 -0.18 -11.55
C ARG A 75 0.52 0.71 -11.06
N THR A 76 0.48 1.02 -9.78
CA THR A 76 1.49 1.86 -9.14
C THR A 76 2.31 1.02 -8.16
N PRO A 77 3.59 1.37 -7.95
CA PRO A 77 4.39 0.76 -6.91
C PRO A 77 3.75 0.95 -5.53
N LEU A 78 3.91 -0.07 -4.68
CA LEU A 78 3.59 -0.04 -3.26
C LEU A 78 4.88 -0.25 -2.46
N ALA A 79 4.86 0.12 -1.18
CA ALA A 79 5.94 -0.15 -0.24
C ALA A 79 5.36 -0.60 1.09
N ALA A 80 6.03 -1.50 1.81
CA ALA A 80 5.53 -2.01 3.07
C ALA A 80 6.66 -2.33 4.04
N THR A 81 6.37 -2.22 5.33
CA THR A 81 7.27 -2.62 6.42
C THR A 81 6.47 -3.28 7.52
N THR A 82 7.15 -4.05 8.37
CA THR A 82 6.59 -4.53 9.64
C THR A 82 6.96 -3.53 10.74
N LEU A 83 5.99 -3.22 11.59
CA LEU A 83 6.14 -2.34 12.76
C LEU A 83 6.57 -3.14 13.98
N GLU A 84 7.03 -2.45 15.03
CA GLU A 84 7.40 -3.09 16.29
C GLU A 84 6.21 -3.82 16.94
N SER A 85 5.00 -3.28 16.81
CA SER A 85 3.74 -3.92 17.23
C SER A 85 3.48 -5.27 16.55
N GLY A 86 4.18 -5.57 15.45
CA GLY A 86 3.92 -6.72 14.60
C GLY A 86 2.94 -6.43 13.47
N ALA A 87 2.32 -5.24 13.45
CA ALA A 87 1.47 -4.80 12.36
C ALA A 87 2.27 -4.63 11.06
N ILE A 88 1.60 -4.78 9.92
CA ILE A 88 2.12 -4.39 8.61
C ILE A 88 1.62 -2.98 8.30
N ALA A 89 2.53 -2.10 7.93
CA ALA A 89 2.20 -0.82 7.31
C ALA A 89 2.48 -0.90 5.81
N ILE A 90 1.51 -0.51 4.98
CA ILE A 90 1.64 -0.45 3.52
C ILE A 90 1.34 0.96 3.04
N VAL A 91 2.21 1.49 2.17
CA VAL A 91 2.00 2.74 1.43
C VAL A 91 1.57 2.38 0.03
N PHE A 92 0.41 2.87 -0.38
CA PHE A 92 -0.19 2.55 -1.66
C PHE A 92 -0.95 3.75 -2.21
N THR A 93 -1.23 3.68 -3.51
CA THR A 93 -2.02 4.67 -4.22
C THR A 93 -3.53 4.42 -4.01
N ASN A 94 -4.23 5.37 -3.41
CA ASN A 94 -5.63 5.27 -2.97
C ASN A 94 -6.54 6.23 -3.77
N ASN A 95 -6.57 6.13 -5.10
CA ASN A 95 -7.18 7.17 -5.94
C ASN A 95 -8.70 7.02 -6.07
N ALA A 96 -9.40 8.17 -6.15
CA ALA A 96 -10.84 8.34 -6.43
C ALA A 96 -11.34 7.89 -7.83
N GLY A 97 -10.61 7.00 -8.52
CA GLY A 97 -11.10 6.34 -9.73
C GLY A 97 -11.34 7.25 -10.93
N VAL A 98 -10.27 7.85 -11.48
CA VAL A 98 -10.28 8.19 -12.91
C VAL A 98 -9.17 7.41 -13.57
N THR A 99 -9.59 6.50 -14.43
CA THR A 99 -8.73 5.74 -15.31
C THR A 99 -8.73 6.42 -16.67
N TYR A 100 -7.56 6.71 -17.21
CA TYR A 100 -7.42 6.91 -18.64
C TYR A 100 -7.83 5.61 -19.34
N SER A 101 -9.04 5.59 -19.91
CA SER A 101 -9.31 4.72 -21.05
C SER A 101 -9.03 5.58 -22.28
N GLY A 102 -7.96 5.25 -22.99
CA GLY A 102 -7.61 5.93 -24.22
C GLY A 102 -8.67 5.58 -25.27
N THR A 103 -9.43 6.58 -25.68
CA THR A 103 -10.00 6.87 -27.02
C THR A 103 -11.21 7.78 -26.82
N GLY A 104 -11.00 9.07 -26.62
CA GLY A 104 -12.11 10.00 -26.49
C GLY A 104 -11.72 11.32 -25.86
N THR A 105 -11.68 12.36 -26.68
CA THR A 105 -11.51 13.76 -26.30
C THR A 105 -12.64 14.23 -25.38
N THR A 106 -12.37 14.38 -24.09
CA THR A 106 -13.05 15.35 -23.21
C THR A 106 -12.08 15.83 -22.14
N HIS A 107 -11.73 17.12 -22.17
CA HIS A 107 -11.06 17.81 -21.07
C HIS A 107 -11.93 17.70 -19.80
N GLY A 108 -11.53 16.85 -18.86
CA GLY A 108 -12.35 16.61 -17.68
C GLY A 108 -11.76 15.60 -16.70
N ARG A 109 -10.79 16.07 -15.91
CA ARG A 109 -10.59 15.70 -14.49
C ARG A 109 -10.13 14.26 -14.17
N ALA A 110 -8.84 14.08 -13.91
CA ALA A 110 -8.36 12.99 -13.05
C ALA A 110 -7.99 13.56 -11.66
N PRO A 111 -8.56 13.04 -10.54
CA PRO A 111 -8.03 13.30 -9.22
C PRO A 111 -6.60 12.74 -9.15
N LEU A 112 -5.74 13.52 -8.51
CA LEU A 112 -4.32 13.26 -8.32
C LEU A 112 -4.10 11.93 -7.59
N PRO A 113 -3.00 11.21 -7.85
CA PRO A 113 -2.73 9.98 -7.12
C PRO A 113 -2.52 10.28 -5.64
N ILE A 114 -3.43 9.83 -4.79
CA ILE A 114 -3.33 9.99 -3.34
C ILE A 114 -2.46 8.85 -2.84
N LEU A 115 -1.40 9.15 -2.09
CA LEU A 115 -0.69 8.11 -1.33
C LEU A 115 -1.28 8.03 0.09
N SER A 116 -1.71 6.83 0.46
CA SER A 116 -2.18 6.51 1.81
C SER A 116 -1.31 5.46 2.46
N VAL A 117 -1.25 5.51 3.79
CA VAL A 117 -0.72 4.43 4.63
C VAL A 117 -1.90 3.63 5.16
N ALA A 118 -1.85 2.30 5.05
CA ALA A 118 -2.80 1.40 5.71
C ALA A 118 -2.10 0.45 6.69
N LEU A 119 -2.79 0.09 7.77
CA LEU A 119 -2.30 -0.83 8.80
C LEU A 119 -3.07 -2.14 8.79
N SER A 120 -2.36 -3.26 8.92
CA SER A 120 -2.94 -4.59 9.10
C SER A 120 -2.33 -5.29 10.32
N TYR A 121 -3.18 -5.91 11.12
CA TYR A 121 -2.82 -6.66 12.33
C TYR A 121 -2.97 -8.17 12.18
N ASP A 122 -3.27 -8.64 10.97
CA ASP A 122 -3.59 -10.04 10.69
C ASP A 122 -2.87 -10.59 9.45
N GLY A 123 -1.70 -10.03 9.16
CA GLY A 123 -0.86 -10.49 8.05
C GLY A 123 -1.33 -10.00 6.69
N GLY A 124 -2.04 -8.87 6.63
CA GLY A 124 -2.52 -8.25 5.39
C GLY A 124 -3.87 -8.78 4.93
N GLU A 125 -4.63 -9.44 5.81
CA GLU A 125 -5.97 -9.91 5.50
C GLU A 125 -6.98 -8.76 5.53
N HIS A 126 -6.94 -7.96 6.60
CA HIS A 126 -7.77 -6.79 6.80
C HIS A 126 -6.92 -5.54 7.04
N TRP A 127 -7.47 -4.38 6.70
CA TRP A 127 -6.84 -3.06 6.73
C TRP A 127 -7.77 -2.03 7.40
N PRO A 128 -7.95 -2.07 8.73
CA PRO A 128 -8.91 -1.23 9.45
C PRO A 128 -8.55 0.25 9.52
N TYR A 129 -7.27 0.61 9.35
CA TYR A 129 -6.83 2.00 9.42
C TYR A 129 -6.18 2.40 8.11
N VAL A 130 -6.58 3.55 7.57
CA VAL A 130 -6.07 4.13 6.33
C VAL A 130 -6.01 5.64 6.48
N ARG A 131 -4.85 6.24 6.22
CA ARG A 131 -4.68 7.70 6.29
C ARG A 131 -3.83 8.23 5.13
N ASP A 132 -4.24 9.35 4.53
CA ASP A 132 -3.42 9.94 3.44
C ASP A 132 -2.19 10.65 4.01
N LEU A 133 -1.07 10.54 3.30
CA LEU A 133 0.18 11.23 3.65
C LEU A 133 0.09 12.74 3.48
N GLU A 134 -0.83 13.19 2.62
CA GLU A 134 -1.01 14.60 2.26
C GLU A 134 -2.38 15.06 2.75
N GLU A 135 -2.40 16.12 3.56
CA GLU A 135 -3.65 16.73 4.04
C GLU A 135 -4.17 17.77 3.05
N HIS A 136 -3.24 18.39 2.31
CA HIS A 136 -3.49 19.47 1.36
C HIS A 136 -3.00 19.08 -0.04
N PHE A 137 -3.95 18.81 -0.93
CA PHE A 137 -3.65 18.43 -2.31
C PHE A 137 -3.63 19.69 -3.18
N ALA A 138 -2.47 20.04 -3.71
CA ALA A 138 -2.35 21.12 -4.68
C ALA A 138 -2.63 20.62 -6.10
N GLU A 139 -3.33 21.41 -6.89
CA GLU A 139 -3.63 21.07 -8.28
C GLU A 139 -2.34 20.81 -9.08
N GLY A 140 -2.31 19.70 -9.82
CA GLY A 140 -1.14 19.31 -10.62
C GLY A 140 -0.04 18.57 -9.84
N MET A 141 -0.21 18.27 -8.55
CA MET A 141 0.77 17.47 -7.79
C MET A 141 0.48 15.97 -7.87
N GLU A 142 1.46 15.19 -8.32
CA GLU A 142 1.40 13.72 -8.33
C GLU A 142 2.34 13.14 -7.28
N TYR A 143 1.90 12.07 -6.61
CA TYR A 143 2.61 11.38 -5.54
C TYR A 143 2.82 9.91 -5.91
N THR A 144 4.08 9.47 -6.01
CA THR A 144 4.43 8.15 -6.55
C THR A 144 5.68 7.57 -5.90
N GLU A 145 6.03 6.33 -6.24
CA GLU A 145 7.27 5.66 -5.85
C GLU A 145 7.55 5.71 -4.34
N PRO A 146 6.62 5.21 -3.50
CA PRO A 146 6.84 5.21 -2.07
C PRO A 146 7.99 4.28 -1.68
N SER A 147 8.66 4.62 -0.58
CA SER A 147 9.51 3.74 0.21
C SER A 147 9.16 3.95 1.69
N ILE A 148 9.22 2.88 2.48
CA ILE A 148 8.91 2.93 3.91
C ILE A 148 9.87 2.03 4.69
N ILE A 149 10.31 2.53 5.84
CA ILE A 149 11.02 1.74 6.86
C ILE A 149 10.43 2.04 8.24
N SER A 150 10.50 1.09 9.15
CA SER A 150 10.24 1.33 10.58
C SER A 150 11.53 1.80 11.27
N SER A 151 11.41 2.71 12.23
CA SER A 151 12.55 3.17 13.03
C SER A 151 13.11 2.05 13.90
N VAL A 152 14.40 2.13 14.26
CA VAL A 152 15.08 1.10 15.09
C VAL A 152 14.41 0.94 16.45
N ALA A 153 13.93 2.05 17.03
CA ALA A 153 13.16 2.07 18.27
C ALA A 153 11.65 1.82 18.07
N GLY A 154 11.23 1.46 16.84
CA GLY A 154 9.86 1.06 16.49
C GLY A 154 8.76 2.12 16.57
N SER A 155 9.02 3.26 17.21
CA SER A 155 8.03 4.31 17.46
C SER A 155 7.58 5.09 16.23
N ARG A 156 8.27 4.98 15.09
CA ARG A 156 7.97 5.76 13.88
C ARG A 156 8.14 4.94 12.61
N MET A 157 7.43 5.38 11.59
CA MET A 157 7.63 5.02 10.19
C MET A 157 8.27 6.20 9.48
N HIS A 158 9.31 5.92 8.70
CA HIS A 158 9.95 6.88 7.82
C HIS A 158 9.58 6.54 6.39
N ILE A 159 8.93 7.49 5.72
CA ILE A 159 8.35 7.30 4.40
C ILE A 159 8.96 8.34 3.47
N THR A 160 9.47 7.90 2.32
CA THR A 160 9.84 8.79 1.21
C THR A 160 8.96 8.51 0.02
N TYR A 161 8.74 9.52 -0.80
CA TYR A 161 7.97 9.38 -2.04
C TYR A 161 8.35 10.49 -3.01
N ARG A 162 8.16 10.22 -4.30
CA ARG A 162 8.34 11.19 -5.36
C ARG A 162 7.12 12.12 -5.41
N THR A 163 7.37 13.40 -5.59
CA THR A 163 6.34 14.40 -5.89
C THR A 163 6.67 15.11 -7.18
N THR A 164 5.73 15.15 -8.12
CA THR A 164 5.90 15.83 -9.41
C THR A 164 4.81 16.88 -9.59
N LEU A 165 5.21 18.11 -9.86
CA LEU A 165 4.31 19.17 -10.28
C LEU A 165 4.19 19.14 -11.81
N PHE A 166 3.00 18.82 -12.31
CA PHE A 166 2.66 18.82 -13.73
C PHE A 166 2.02 20.15 -14.13
N ASP A 167 2.61 20.82 -15.12
CA ASP A 167 2.04 21.99 -15.76
C ASP A 167 0.97 21.53 -16.76
N ARG A 168 -0.29 21.76 -16.39
CA ARG A 168 -1.44 21.39 -17.21
C ARG A 168 -1.58 22.23 -18.47
N GLN A 169 -1.10 23.47 -18.47
CA GLN A 169 -1.20 24.35 -19.64
C GLN A 169 -0.27 23.88 -20.76
N HIS A 170 0.94 23.46 -20.37
CA HIS A 170 1.98 23.04 -21.31
C HIS A 170 2.14 21.52 -21.42
N LEU A 171 1.29 20.76 -20.72
CA LEU A 171 1.29 19.29 -20.68
C LEU A 171 2.67 18.68 -20.36
N GLN A 172 3.39 19.25 -19.39
CA GLN A 172 4.75 18.83 -19.06
C GLN A 172 5.04 18.83 -17.57
N ASN A 173 5.97 17.99 -17.13
CA ASN A 173 6.50 18.03 -15.77
C ASN A 173 7.29 19.32 -15.56
N LYS A 174 6.86 20.13 -14.59
CA LYS A 174 7.52 21.39 -14.24
C LYS A 174 8.65 21.17 -13.24
N ARG A 175 8.39 20.39 -12.18
CA ARG A 175 9.35 20.12 -11.09
C ARG A 175 9.12 18.75 -10.49
N THR A 176 10.18 18.06 -10.08
CA THR A 176 10.12 16.79 -9.35
C THR A 176 10.97 16.87 -8.09
N TYR A 177 10.46 16.32 -7.01
CA TYR A 177 11.06 16.36 -5.67
C TYR A 177 10.96 14.99 -5.01
N ILE A 178 11.78 14.80 -3.96
CA ILE A 178 11.58 13.75 -2.98
C ILE A 178 10.97 14.41 -1.74
N ARG A 179 9.87 13.86 -1.25
CA ARG A 179 9.30 14.23 0.06
C ARG A 179 9.61 13.16 1.09
N PHE A 180 9.64 13.59 2.35
CA PHE A 180 9.85 12.75 3.50
C PHE A 180 8.74 12.99 4.51
N ALA A 181 8.16 11.91 5.02
CA ALA A 181 7.23 11.91 6.13
C ALA A 181 7.74 11.01 7.25
N SER A 182 7.51 11.45 8.49
CA SER A 182 7.84 10.69 9.69
C SER A 182 6.58 10.63 10.55
N VAL A 183 5.95 9.47 10.63
CA VAL A 183 4.62 9.28 11.25
C VAL A 183 4.63 8.13 12.24
N THR A 184 3.66 8.05 13.14
CA THR A 184 3.52 6.94 14.09
C THR A 184 2.35 6.03 13.70
N GLU A 185 2.26 4.86 14.34
CA GLU A 185 1.12 3.95 14.15
C GLU A 185 -0.20 4.61 14.56
N GLU A 186 -0.20 5.31 15.69
CA GLU A 186 -1.34 6.05 16.24
C GLU A 186 -1.76 7.20 15.31
N TRP A 187 -0.80 7.83 14.62
CA TRP A 187 -1.11 8.83 13.62
C TRP A 187 -1.94 8.21 12.48
N VAL A 188 -1.61 7.02 11.99
CA VAL A 188 -2.39 6.36 10.93
C VAL A 188 -3.78 5.94 11.42
N GLN A 189 -3.92 5.59 12.71
CA GLN A 189 -5.20 5.26 13.32
C GLN A 189 -6.13 6.47 13.50
N GLY A 190 -5.56 7.68 13.55
CA GLY A 190 -6.31 8.92 13.72
C GLY A 190 -6.89 9.50 12.43
N THR A 191 -7.54 10.65 12.55
CA THR A 191 -8.12 11.43 11.44
C THR A 191 -7.49 12.83 11.36
N TRP A 192 -7.85 13.60 10.34
CA TRP A 192 -7.63 15.05 10.30
C TRP A 192 -8.78 15.82 10.99
N ALA A 193 -8.70 17.16 10.94
CA ALA A 193 -9.79 18.05 11.32
C ALA A 193 -11.08 17.70 10.54
N GLY A 194 -12.13 17.33 11.26
CA GLY A 194 -13.41 16.91 10.67
C GLY A 194 -13.61 15.39 10.54
N ASN A 195 -12.86 14.56 11.28
CA ASN A 195 -13.05 13.10 11.36
C ASN A 195 -12.87 12.32 10.04
N VAL A 196 -12.15 12.90 9.07
CA VAL A 196 -11.80 12.24 7.80
C VAL A 196 -10.34 11.78 7.87
N ALA A 197 -10.09 10.49 7.65
CA ALA A 197 -8.73 9.94 7.60
C ALA A 197 -8.13 9.94 6.17
N THR A 198 -8.98 9.79 5.16
CA THR A 198 -8.56 9.67 3.76
C THR A 198 -9.60 10.25 2.81
N ARG A 199 -9.15 10.90 1.72
CA ARG A 199 -9.97 11.31 0.56
C ARG A 199 -10.01 10.24 -0.52
N GLY A 200 -9.20 9.19 -0.40
CA GLY A 200 -9.15 8.07 -1.33
C GLY A 200 -10.38 7.17 -1.33
N LEU A 201 -10.49 6.22 -2.28
CA LEU A 201 -11.66 5.34 -2.35
C LEU A 201 -11.71 4.32 -1.23
N PHE A 202 -10.55 3.79 -0.84
CA PHE A 202 -10.46 2.80 0.21
C PHE A 202 -10.43 3.51 1.56
N LYS A 203 -11.46 3.23 2.37
CA LYS A 203 -11.65 3.81 3.71
C LYS A 203 -11.23 2.85 4.84
N GLY A 204 -10.69 1.70 4.48
CA GLY A 204 -10.45 0.58 5.38
C GLY A 204 -11.53 -0.49 5.26
N ASP A 205 -11.20 -1.68 5.75
CA ASP A 205 -12.15 -2.77 5.95
C ASP A 205 -12.08 -3.22 7.42
N THR A 206 -13.13 -3.86 7.91
CA THR A 206 -13.13 -4.38 9.28
C THR A 206 -12.87 -5.87 9.28
N ARG A 207 -12.09 -6.31 10.27
CA ARG A 207 -12.24 -7.64 10.83
C ARG A 207 -13.48 -7.60 11.72
N ILE A 208 -14.45 -8.50 11.53
CA ILE A 208 -15.44 -8.79 12.57
C ILE A 208 -14.64 -9.20 13.83
N GLY A 209 -14.55 -8.34 14.85
CA GLY A 209 -14.01 -8.75 16.15
C GLY A 209 -13.22 -7.76 17.01
N VAL A 210 -13.07 -6.48 16.68
CA VAL A 210 -12.61 -5.49 17.68
C VAL A 210 -13.82 -4.69 18.14
N ALA A 211 -14.29 -5.02 19.34
CA ALA A 211 -15.32 -4.28 20.04
C ALA A 211 -14.96 -2.78 20.02
N GLN A 212 -15.89 -1.97 19.52
CA GLN A 212 -15.86 -0.53 19.75
C GLN A 212 -15.75 -0.32 21.27
N LYS A 213 -14.63 0.24 21.73
CA LYS A 213 -14.60 0.81 23.07
C LYS A 213 -15.45 2.09 23.03
N HIS A 214 -16.45 2.10 23.88
CA HIS A 214 -17.30 3.24 24.24
C HIS A 214 -16.47 4.48 24.61
#